data_AF-A0A919LBX5-F1
#
_entry.id   AF-A0A919LBX5-F1
#
_cell.length_a   1.000
_cell.length_b   1.000
_cell.length_c   1.000
_cell.angle_alpha   90.00
_cell.angle_beta   90.00
_cell.angle_gamma   90.00
#
_symmetry.space_group_name_H-M   'P 1'
#
loop_
_entity.id
_entity.type
_entity.pdbx_description
1 polymer ?
#
loop_
_entity_poly.entity_id
_entity_poly.type
_entity_poly.pdbx_seq_one_letter_code
_entity_poly.pdbx_strand_id
1 'polypeptide(L)'
;MKELPRGLPPANSRKWHSRRWWDQLGYLRARSLANPNWSRDVPWLIKWFRRERSTALPEDLALYDRAITAAQDYARTPVDSAEAERAWDRVLEPVDELLTRRQARHLDDVRRAQAERGDLST
;
A
#
# COMPACT_ATOMS: atom_id res chain seq x y z
N MET A 1 12.97 10.73 7.21
CA MET A 1 11.74 10.36 6.48
C MET A 1 12.11 9.29 5.47
N LYS A 2 11.44 8.14 5.44
CA LYS A 2 11.61 7.15 4.36
C LYS A 2 11.10 7.78 3.06
N GLU A 3 11.92 7.76 2.02
CA GLU A 3 11.52 8.24 0.70
C GLU A 3 10.43 7.34 0.11
N LEU A 4 9.54 7.92 -0.69
CA LEU A 4 8.55 7.17 -1.46
C LEU A 4 9.26 6.28 -2.48
N PRO A 5 8.81 5.03 -2.68
CA PRO A 5 9.26 4.20 -3.80
C PRO A 5 9.25 4.96 -5.14
N ARG A 6 10.29 4.76 -5.95
CA ARG A 6 10.41 5.38 -7.28
C ARG A 6 9.19 5.01 -8.14
N GLY A 7 8.43 6.01 -8.58
CA GLY A 7 7.22 5.85 -9.40
C GLY A 7 5.92 6.28 -8.71
N LEU A 8 5.94 6.55 -7.40
CA LEU A 8 4.78 7.06 -6.68
C LEU A 8 4.68 8.60 -6.76
N PRO A 9 3.47 9.18 -6.95
CA PRO A 9 3.28 10.63 -6.84
C PRO A 9 3.74 11.15 -5.48
N PRO A 10 4.30 12.37 -5.40
CA PRO A 10 4.72 12.95 -4.12
C PRO A 10 3.56 13.03 -3.12
N ALA A 11 3.87 12.92 -1.82
CA ALA A 11 2.88 12.69 -0.77
C ALA A 11 1.80 13.80 -0.66
N ASN A 12 2.12 15.01 -1.15
CA ASN A 12 1.24 16.18 -1.22
C ASN A 12 0.53 16.35 -2.59
N SER A 13 0.63 15.37 -3.50
CA SER A 13 0.03 15.47 -4.83
C SER A 13 -1.50 15.29 -4.81
N ARG A 14 -2.21 16.19 -5.49
CA ARG A 14 -3.66 16.06 -5.78
C ARG A 14 -4.04 14.73 -6.46
N LYS A 15 -3.10 14.06 -7.14
CA LYS A 15 -3.31 12.73 -7.75
C LYS A 15 -3.70 11.65 -6.73
N TRP A 16 -3.34 11.79 -5.46
CA TRP A 16 -3.73 10.82 -4.43
C TRP A 16 -5.20 10.92 -4.04
N HIS A 17 -5.77 12.13 -4.06
CA HIS A 17 -7.19 12.34 -3.74
C HIS A 17 -8.12 11.73 -4.79
N SER A 18 -7.75 11.76 -6.07
CA SER A 18 -8.51 11.09 -7.14
C SER A 18 -8.32 9.56 -7.16
N ARG A 19 -7.18 9.07 -6.66
CA ARG A 19 -6.87 7.63 -6.56
C ARG A 19 -7.48 6.92 -5.36
N ARG A 20 -8.10 7.62 -4.40
CA ARG A 20 -8.73 7.03 -3.20
C ARG A 20 -9.65 5.85 -3.51
N TRP A 21 -10.34 5.87 -4.64
CA TRP A 21 -11.28 4.81 -5.03
C TRP A 21 -10.63 3.65 -5.79
N TRP A 22 -9.44 3.86 -6.36
CA TRP A 22 -8.75 2.92 -7.25
C TRP A 22 -7.49 2.29 -6.62
N ASP A 23 -6.83 2.97 -5.66
CA ASP A 23 -5.62 2.52 -4.98
C ASP A 23 -5.60 2.98 -3.51
N GLN A 24 -6.30 2.22 -2.66
CA GLN A 24 -6.43 2.54 -1.24
C GLN A 24 -5.14 2.34 -0.44
N LEU A 25 -4.24 1.44 -0.86
CA LEU A 25 -2.92 1.27 -0.24
C LEU A 25 -2.00 2.44 -0.54
N GLY A 26 -1.95 2.89 -1.79
CA GLY A 26 -1.18 4.07 -2.15
C GLY A 26 -1.71 5.31 -1.44
N TYR A 27 -3.02 5.43 -1.30
CA TYR A 27 -3.65 6.48 -0.48
C TYR A 27 -3.26 6.39 1.01
N LEU A 28 -3.35 5.21 1.62
CA LEU A 28 -2.91 4.95 3.00
C LEU A 28 -1.46 5.38 3.21
N ARG A 29 -0.57 4.98 2.29
CA ARG A 29 0.86 5.27 2.35
C ARG A 29 1.14 6.76 2.22
N ALA A 30 0.51 7.43 1.25
CA ALA A 30 0.64 8.86 1.04
C ALA A 30 0.17 9.66 2.26
N ARG A 31 -0.98 9.28 2.86
CA ARG A 31 -1.50 9.95 4.07
C ARG A 31 -0.60 9.72 5.27
N SER A 32 -0.07 8.51 5.45
CA SER A 32 0.87 8.19 6.53
C SER A 32 2.19 8.96 6.42
N LEU A 33 2.60 9.37 5.21
CA LEU A 33 3.81 10.17 4.99
C LEU A 33 3.56 11.69 5.06
N ALA A 34 2.44 12.15 4.52
CA ALA A 34 2.16 13.59 4.39
C ALA A 34 1.53 14.21 5.64
N ASN A 35 0.91 13.40 6.51
CA ASN A 35 0.17 13.91 7.65
C ASN A 35 0.46 13.07 8.91
N PRO A 36 1.39 13.53 9.79
CA PRO A 36 1.67 12.84 11.04
C PRO A 36 0.45 12.77 11.98
N ASN A 37 -0.53 13.67 11.82
CA ASN A 37 -1.75 13.71 12.61
C ASN A 37 -2.91 12.93 11.95
N TRP A 38 -2.64 12.07 10.97
CA TRP A 38 -3.69 11.28 10.36
C TRP A 38 -4.21 10.23 11.35
N SER A 39 -5.50 10.29 11.68
CA SER A 39 -6.15 9.30 12.53
C SER A 39 -6.07 7.91 11.87
N ARG A 40 -5.27 7.04 12.48
CA ARG A 40 -5.05 5.66 12.06
C ARG A 40 -6.27 4.83 12.48
N ASP A 41 -7.27 4.72 11.61
CA ASP A 41 -8.44 3.86 11.83
C ASP A 41 -8.06 2.38 11.61
N VAL A 42 -7.55 1.76 12.67
CA VAL A 42 -7.04 0.38 12.64
C VAL A 42 -8.14 -0.65 12.37
N PRO A 43 -9.35 -0.56 12.99
CA PRO A 43 -10.44 -1.48 12.67
C PRO A 43 -10.84 -1.44 11.20
N TRP A 44 -10.96 -0.24 10.62
CA TRP A 44 -11.22 -0.08 9.18
C TRP A 44 -10.11 -0.70 8.34
N LEU A 45 -8.84 -0.45 8.71
CA LEU A 45 -7.68 -0.97 7.99
C LEU A 45 -7.63 -2.50 7.98
N ILE A 46 -7.87 -3.15 9.12
CA ILE A 46 -7.92 -4.62 9.22
C ILE A 46 -9.05 -5.18 8.37
N LYS A 47 -10.25 -4.58 8.44
CA LYS A 47 -11.41 -4.98 7.61
C LYS A 47 -11.06 -4.87 6.13
N TRP A 48 -10.36 -3.82 5.74
CA TRP A 48 -9.92 -3.60 4.37
C TRP A 48 -8.89 -4.65 3.92
N PHE A 49 -7.85 -4.92 4.70
CA PHE A 49 -6.86 -5.95 4.35
C PHE A 49 -7.51 -7.32 4.15
N ARG A 50 -8.47 -7.69 5.00
CA ARG A 50 -9.22 -8.95 4.85
C ARG A 50 -10.04 -8.99 3.57
N ARG A 51 -10.66 -7.87 3.19
CA ARG A 51 -11.41 -7.76 1.93
C ARG A 51 -10.49 -7.96 0.73
N GLU A 52 -9.36 -7.27 0.67
CA GLU A 52 -8.45 -7.37 -0.48
C GLU A 52 -7.75 -8.71 -0.56
N ARG A 53 -7.42 -9.30 0.59
CA ARG A 53 -6.90 -10.67 0.68
C ARG A 53 -7.83 -11.69 0.00
N SER A 54 -9.15 -11.50 0.08
CA SER A 54 -10.12 -12.44 -0.51
C SER A 54 -10.07 -12.52 -2.04
N THR A 55 -9.52 -11.50 -2.69
CA THR A 55 -9.35 -11.42 -4.15
C THR A 55 -7.88 -11.30 -4.56
N ALA A 56 -6.96 -11.52 -3.63
CA ALA A 56 -5.53 -11.39 -3.87
C ALA A 56 -4.96 -12.59 -4.62
N LEU A 57 -3.86 -12.34 -5.34
CA LEU A 57 -3.06 -13.40 -5.93
C LEU A 57 -2.41 -14.25 -4.82
N PRO A 58 -2.23 -15.57 -5.02
CA PRO A 58 -1.65 -16.46 -4.01
C PRO A 58 -0.32 -15.98 -3.43
N GLU A 59 0.55 -15.42 -4.26
CA GLU A 59 1.87 -14.90 -3.86
C GLU A 59 1.83 -13.68 -2.92
N ASP A 60 0.70 -12.97 -2.90
CA ASP A 60 0.51 -11.77 -2.09
C ASP A 60 -0.23 -12.06 -0.77
N LEU A 61 -0.84 -13.25 -0.61
CA LEU A 61 -1.60 -13.62 0.59
C LEU A 61 -0.79 -13.46 1.87
N ALA A 62 0.47 -13.90 1.84
CA ALA A 62 1.36 -13.80 2.99
C ALA A 62 1.64 -12.35 3.41
N LEU A 63 1.64 -11.40 2.46
CA LEU A 63 1.82 -9.99 2.77
C LEU A 63 0.59 -9.39 3.43
N TYR A 64 -0.62 -9.76 2.98
CA TYR A 64 -1.84 -9.37 3.67
C TYR A 64 -1.92 -9.95 5.08
N ASP A 65 -1.54 -11.21 5.27
CA ASP A 65 -1.52 -11.84 6.60
C ASP A 65 -0.54 -11.13 7.55
N ARG A 66 0.64 -10.75 7.04
CA ARG A 66 1.60 -9.92 7.80
C ARG A 66 1.03 -8.54 8.12
N ALA A 67 0.40 -7.87 7.16
CA ALA A 67 -0.19 -6.55 7.37
C ALA A 67 -1.33 -6.58 8.39
N ILE A 68 -2.18 -7.62 8.36
CA ILE A 68 -3.25 -7.84 9.34
C ILE A 68 -2.67 -8.06 10.72
N THR A 69 -1.67 -8.94 10.85
CA THR A 69 -1.01 -9.23 12.13
C THR A 69 -0.38 -7.96 12.71
N ALA A 70 0.40 -7.23 11.90
CA ALA A 70 1.02 -5.98 12.32
C ALA A 70 -0.01 -4.92 12.75
N ALA A 71 -1.13 -4.81 12.03
CA ALA A 71 -2.20 -3.88 12.40
C ALA A 71 -2.88 -4.28 13.71
N GLN A 72 -3.07 -5.57 13.97
CA GLN A 72 -3.58 -6.08 15.25
C GLN A 72 -2.62 -5.79 16.41
N ASP A 73 -1.32 -5.93 16.20
CA ASP A 73 -0.30 -5.62 17.20
C ASP A 73 -0.21 -4.11 17.46
N TYR A 74 -0.30 -3.29 16.41
CA TYR A 74 -0.40 -1.84 16.54
C TYR A 74 -1.62 -1.42 17.35
N ALA A 75 -2.79 -2.04 17.14
CA ALA A 75 -4.01 -1.75 17.91
C ALA A 75 -3.85 -2.00 19.42
N ARG A 76 -2.91 -2.85 19.82
CA ARG A 76 -2.58 -3.15 21.23
C ARG A 76 -1.47 -2.26 21.78
N THR A 77 -0.82 -1.47 20.93
CA THR A 77 0.29 -0.60 21.31
C THR A 77 -0.24 0.72 21.88
N PRO A 78 0.25 1.21 23.03
CA PRO A 78 -0.14 2.51 23.56
C PRO A 78 0.24 3.64 22.59
N VAL A 79 -0.72 4.51 22.27
CA VAL A 79 -0.56 5.57 21.24
C VAL A 79 0.57 6.55 21.57
N ASP A 80 0.74 6.90 22.84
CA ASP A 80 1.75 7.89 23.27
C ASP A 80 3.15 7.31 23.49
N SER A 81 3.41 6.08 23.03
CA SER A 81 4.69 5.40 23.20
C SER A 81 5.62 5.57 22.01
N ALA A 82 6.93 5.60 22.25
CA ALA A 82 7.94 5.51 21.19
C ALA A 82 7.83 4.20 20.38
N GLU A 83 7.17 3.18 20.93
CA GLU A 83 6.84 1.91 20.29
C GLU A 83 5.76 2.08 19.21
N ALA A 84 4.84 3.05 19.35
CA ALA A 84 3.71 3.24 18.43
C ALA A 84 4.17 3.54 17.00
N GLU A 85 5.15 4.43 16.82
CA GLU A 85 5.68 4.73 15.48
C GLU A 85 6.40 3.54 14.86
N ARG A 86 7.15 2.77 15.66
CA ARG A 86 7.80 1.54 15.18
C ARG A 86 6.78 0.46 14.83
N ALA A 87 5.74 0.31 15.63
CA ALA A 87 4.64 -0.60 15.38
C ALA A 87 3.88 -0.20 14.11
N TRP A 88 3.70 1.10 13.88
CA TRP A 88 3.10 1.60 12.65
C TRP A 88 3.98 1.35 11.42
N ASP A 89 5.30 1.54 11.52
CA ASP A 89 6.23 1.19 10.46
C ASP A 89 6.15 -0.30 10.07
N ARG A 90 5.95 -1.19 11.05
CA ARG A 90 5.70 -2.62 10.80
C ARG A 90 4.40 -2.90 10.03
N VAL A 91 3.38 -2.04 10.18
CA VAL A 91 2.14 -2.12 9.37
C VAL A 91 2.43 -1.69 7.92
N LEU A 92 3.25 -0.66 7.72
CA LEU A 92 3.52 -0.09 6.41
C LEU A 92 4.49 -0.93 5.58
N GLU A 93 5.40 -1.69 6.20
CA GLU A 93 6.37 -2.53 5.48
C GLU A 93 5.73 -3.54 4.49
N PRO A 94 4.78 -4.40 4.88
CA PRO A 94 4.12 -5.29 3.93
C PRO A 94 3.26 -4.53 2.90
N VAL A 95 2.77 -3.33 3.24
CA VAL A 95 2.06 -2.46 2.30
C VAL A 95 2.99 -1.92 1.21
N ASP A 96 4.19 -1.47 1.58
CA ASP A 96 5.20 -0.99 0.64
C ASP A 96 5.62 -2.09 -0.34
N GLU A 97 5.77 -3.33 0.15
CA GLU A 97 6.05 -4.50 -0.69
C GLU A 97 4.88 -4.82 -1.65
N LEU A 98 3.63 -4.82 -1.15
CA LEU A 98 2.44 -5.02 -2.00
C LEU A 98 2.36 -3.97 -3.12
N LEU A 99 2.63 -2.70 -2.80
CA LEU A 99 2.64 -1.60 -3.77
C LEU A 99 3.74 -1.80 -4.82
N THR A 100 4.93 -2.23 -4.40
CA THR A 100 6.05 -2.51 -5.30
C THR A 100 5.70 -3.63 -6.28
N ARG A 101 5.11 -4.73 -5.80
CA ARG A 101 4.68 -5.85 -6.66
C ARG A 101 3.57 -5.47 -7.62
N ARG A 102 2.58 -4.71 -7.17
CA ARG A 102 1.51 -4.16 -8.03
C ARG A 102 2.08 -3.29 -9.14
N GLN A 103 3.04 -2.42 -8.81
CA GLN A 103 3.69 -1.55 -9.79
C GLN A 103 4.52 -2.34 -10.80
N ALA A 104 5.26 -3.37 -10.35
CA ALA A 104 6.04 -4.22 -11.24
C ALA A 104 5.13 -4.94 -12.26
N ARG A 105 4.05 -5.59 -11.79
CA ARG A 105 3.08 -6.25 -12.67
C ARG A 105 2.44 -5.29 -13.66
N HIS A 106 2.05 -4.09 -13.21
CA HIS A 106 1.51 -3.08 -14.11
C HIS A 106 2.49 -2.68 -15.22
N LEU A 107 3.78 -2.50 -14.90
CA LEU A 107 4.79 -2.19 -15.89
C LEU A 107 5.00 -3.34 -16.88
N ASP A 108 4.97 -4.59 -16.42
CA ASP A 108 5.08 -5.76 -17.29
C ASP A 108 3.87 -5.91 -18.22
N ASP A 109 2.66 -5.67 -17.71
CA ASP A 109 1.43 -5.66 -18.53
C ASP A 109 1.49 -4.57 -19.61
N VAL A 110 1.97 -3.37 -19.26
CA VAL A 110 2.16 -2.27 -20.21
C VAL A 110 3.19 -2.64 -21.29
N ARG A 111 4.33 -3.23 -20.90
CA ARG A 111 5.36 -3.68 -21.86
C ARG A 111 4.82 -4.74 -22.81
N ARG A 112 4.08 -5.73 -22.29
CA ARG A 112 3.47 -6.78 -23.10
C ARG A 112 2.45 -6.21 -24.09
N ALA A 113 1.57 -5.33 -23.64
CA ALA A 113 0.59 -4.67 -24.52
C ALA A 113 1.24 -3.79 -25.61
N GLN A 114 2.40 -3.19 -25.32
CA GLN A 114 3.18 -2.44 -26.31
C GLN A 114 3.82 -3.36 -27.35
N ALA A 115 4.37 -4.51 -26.93
CA ALA A 115 4.93 -5.51 -27.84
C ALA A 115 3.84 -6.09 -28.77
N GLU A 116 2.68 -6.47 -28.23
CA GLU A 116 1.54 -6.98 -29.01
C GLU A 116 1.01 -5.97 -30.04
N ARG A 117 1.02 -4.67 -29.71
CA ARG A 117 0.65 -3.61 -30.66
C ARG A 117 1.72 -3.33 -31.72
N GLY A 118 2.99 -3.51 -31.38
CA GLY A 118 4.11 -3.40 -32.33
C GLY A 118 4.09 -4.54 -33.36
N ASP A 119 3.82 -5.76 -32.92
CA ASP A 119 3.74 -6.94 -33.79
C ASP A 119 2.52 -6.91 -34.74
N LEU A 120 1.41 -6.27 -34.35
CA LEU A 120 0.25 -6.05 -35.22
C LEU A 120 0.41 -4.89 -36.22
N SER A 121 1.54 -4.15 -36.14
CA SER A 121 1.83 -3.00 -37.00
C SER A 121 2.96 -3.26 -38.00
N THR A 122 3.43 -4.51 -38.11
CA THR A 122 4.48 -4.96 -39.06
C THR A 122 3.90 -5.99 -40.03
#